data_AF-A0AB35LFD2-F1
#
_entry.id   AF-A0AB35LFD2-F1
#
_cell.length_a   1.000
_cell.length_b   1.000
_cell.length_c   1.000
_cell.angle_alpha   90.00
_cell.angle_beta   90.00
_cell.angle_gamma   90.00
#
_symmetry.space_group_name_H-M   'P 1'
#
loop_
_entity.id
_entity.type
_entity.pdbx_description
1 polymer ?
#
loop_
_entity_poly.entity_id
_entity_poly.type
_entity_poly.pdbx_seq_one_letter_code
_entity_poly.pdbx_strand_id
1 'polypeptide(L)'
;MILSSDIREFIQSYVRTEDEIEYMSGYGGVRGLGVSGSMAFGLAATMGLLGYIFIFHINNANNSSIYNIFIFFICFFASLSAGRTSFLGFFLGLLILTLYSISLKTTFKVLKYLIITILTSILLYIILINIPSISEIIEKYSAYAFQPIINYLEYGSLSVTSTEKLQSMYFLPNDTSTIFFGDGKYTTADGYYMSTDAGYMRFMLYFGILGSLLPYFGFLYLCFYTINRTKINTKKSKWFFGGIILLSFIYHYKGEIIFFNVSYMKVIFIYCMYYILINKLKSSEINHS
;
A
#
# COMPACT_ATOMS: atom_id res chain seq x y z
N MET A 1 16.86 5.28 8.36
CA MET A 1 17.01 4.78 9.76
C MET A 1 18.11 3.73 9.92
N ILE A 2 18.50 2.97 8.89
CA ILE A 2 19.56 1.93 8.96
C ILE A 2 20.94 2.40 8.43
N LEU A 3 21.03 3.62 7.89
CA LEU A 3 22.27 4.20 7.37
C LEU A 3 22.78 5.27 8.35
N SER A 4 24.10 5.46 8.42
CA SER A 4 24.74 6.54 9.19
C SER A 4 24.08 7.88 8.88
N SER A 5 24.10 8.80 9.87
CA SER A 5 23.56 10.17 9.76
C SER A 5 23.93 10.82 8.42
N ASP A 6 25.19 10.65 8.03
CA ASP A 6 25.80 11.30 6.87
C ASP A 6 25.25 10.76 5.55
N ILE A 7 25.02 9.44 5.44
CA ILE A 7 24.44 8.83 4.24
C ILE A 7 22.94 9.18 4.15
N ARG A 8 22.26 9.28 5.29
CA ARG A 8 20.86 9.71 5.33
C ARG A 8 20.72 11.15 4.85
N GLU A 9 21.55 12.06 5.33
CA GLU A 9 21.56 13.47 4.92
C GLU A 9 21.94 13.61 3.44
N PHE A 10 22.94 12.85 2.98
CA PHE A 10 23.30 12.80 1.57
C PHE A 10 22.15 12.31 0.68
N ILE A 11 21.44 11.26 1.06
CA ILE A 11 20.29 10.77 0.27
C ILE A 11 19.12 11.76 0.36
N GLN A 12 18.85 12.34 1.53
CA GLN A 12 17.72 13.25 1.71
C GLN A 12 17.90 14.57 0.98
N SER A 13 19.12 15.10 0.87
CA SER A 13 19.40 16.33 0.11
C SER A 13 19.16 16.20 -1.39
N TYR A 14 19.31 14.99 -1.95
CA TYR A 14 19.00 14.72 -3.36
C TYR A 14 17.55 14.33 -3.62
N VAL A 15 16.82 13.87 -2.60
CA VAL A 15 15.48 13.29 -2.75
C VAL A 15 14.38 14.24 -2.29
N ARG A 16 14.67 15.25 -1.45
CA ARG A 16 13.64 16.09 -0.80
C ARG A 16 14.02 17.56 -0.68
N THR A 17 12.98 18.38 -0.55
CA THR A 17 13.09 19.80 -0.17
C THR A 17 13.04 19.97 1.36
N GLU A 18 13.59 21.07 1.89
CA GLU A 18 13.69 21.32 3.33
C GLU A 18 12.33 21.27 4.04
N ASP A 19 11.27 21.81 3.43
CA ASP A 19 9.90 21.81 3.96
C ASP A 19 9.32 20.39 4.16
N GLU A 20 9.65 19.45 3.26
CA GLU A 20 9.20 18.05 3.35
C GLU A 20 9.91 17.30 4.47
N ILE A 21 11.14 17.69 4.79
CA ILE A 21 11.93 17.11 5.87
C ILE A 21 11.38 17.58 7.23
N GLU A 22 11.00 18.86 7.35
CA GLU A 22 10.42 19.43 8.56
C GLU A 22 9.05 18.80 8.88
N TYR A 23 8.15 18.69 7.89
CA TYR A 23 6.85 18.03 8.06
C TYR A 23 6.98 16.57 8.50
N MET A 24 7.99 15.86 7.97
CA MET A 24 8.28 14.46 8.30
C MET A 24 8.98 14.28 9.64
N SER A 25 9.68 15.30 10.14
CA SER A 25 10.29 15.30 11.48
C SER A 25 9.25 15.26 12.59
N GLY A 26 8.06 15.84 12.35
CA GLY A 26 6.90 15.81 13.25
C GLY A 26 6.32 14.42 13.51
N TYR A 27 6.63 13.42 12.67
CA TYR A 27 6.28 12.01 12.89
C TYR A 27 7.32 11.24 13.73
N GLY A 28 8.12 11.95 14.53
CA GLY A 28 9.11 11.37 15.44
C GLY A 28 10.27 10.67 14.73
N GLY A 29 10.55 11.03 13.47
CA GLY A 29 11.64 10.48 12.66
C GLY A 29 11.46 9.01 12.22
N VAL A 30 10.46 8.29 12.75
CA VAL A 30 10.16 6.89 12.39
C VAL A 30 9.42 6.80 11.06
N ARG A 31 8.53 7.76 10.79
CA ARG A 31 7.64 7.78 9.64
C ARG A 31 7.98 8.93 8.70
N GLY A 32 9.20 8.94 8.18
CA GLY A 32 9.55 9.95 7.22
C GLY A 32 11.01 10.01 6.85
N LEU A 33 11.95 9.75 7.76
CA LEU A 33 13.39 9.88 7.48
C LEU A 33 14.02 8.60 6.84
N GLY A 34 13.21 7.87 6.06
CA GLY A 34 13.66 6.73 5.25
C GLY A 34 14.24 7.13 3.89
N VAL A 35 14.87 6.18 3.20
CA VAL A 35 15.46 6.35 1.84
C VAL A 35 14.39 6.55 0.75
N SER A 36 13.11 6.28 1.04
CA SER A 36 12.01 6.44 0.09
C SER A 36 11.53 7.89 0.00
N GLY A 37 11.53 8.47 -1.19
CA GLY A 37 11.05 9.84 -1.46
C GLY A 37 9.53 10.05 -1.41
N SER A 38 8.72 9.01 -1.23
CA SER A 38 7.25 9.15 -1.21
C SER A 38 6.69 9.33 0.20
N MET A 39 5.65 10.16 0.32
CA MET A 39 4.75 10.26 1.48
C MET A 39 4.45 8.88 2.08
N ALA A 40 4.59 8.73 3.41
CA ALA A 40 4.56 7.44 4.10
C ALA A 40 3.32 6.58 3.77
N PHE A 41 2.16 7.22 3.58
CA PHE A 41 0.94 6.53 3.18
C PHE A 41 1.00 5.96 1.76
N GLY A 42 1.52 6.73 0.81
CA GLY A 42 1.61 6.31 -0.59
C GLY A 42 2.51 5.09 -0.76
N LEU A 43 3.65 5.07 -0.05
CA LEU A 43 4.52 3.90 0.01
C LEU A 43 3.81 2.70 0.63
N ALA A 44 3.09 2.89 1.74
CA ALA A 44 2.38 1.80 2.41
C ALA A 44 1.32 1.16 1.49
N ALA A 45 0.57 1.97 0.74
CA ALA A 45 -0.38 1.47 -0.25
C ALA A 45 0.32 0.69 -1.38
N THR A 46 1.46 1.19 -1.87
CA THR A 46 2.24 0.47 -2.91
C THR A 46 2.79 -0.85 -2.43
N MET A 47 3.34 -0.90 -1.21
CA MET A 47 3.85 -2.14 -0.61
C MET A 47 2.73 -3.14 -0.36
N GLY A 48 1.55 -2.65 0.05
CA GLY A 48 0.36 -3.50 0.15
C GLY A 48 -0.08 -4.09 -1.19
N LEU A 49 -0.08 -3.29 -2.27
CA LEU A 49 -0.35 -3.79 -3.62
C LEU A 49 0.67 -4.85 -4.06
N LEU A 50 1.96 -4.63 -3.79
CA LEU A 50 3.01 -5.61 -4.09
C LEU A 50 2.84 -6.90 -3.27
N GLY A 51 2.47 -6.78 -1.99
CA GLY A 51 2.13 -7.93 -1.14
C GLY A 51 0.95 -8.73 -1.68
N TYR A 52 -0.11 -8.05 -2.12
CA TYR A 52 -1.27 -8.66 -2.78
C TYR A 52 -0.85 -9.47 -4.03
N ILE A 53 -0.06 -8.83 -4.90
CA ILE A 53 0.43 -9.42 -6.14
C ILE A 53 1.32 -10.65 -5.87
N PHE A 54 2.25 -10.53 -4.91
CA PHE A 54 3.14 -11.62 -4.53
C PHE A 54 2.36 -12.87 -4.11
N ILE A 55 1.37 -12.68 -3.21
CA ILE A 55 0.52 -13.77 -2.72
C ILE A 55 -0.23 -14.42 -3.89
N PHE A 56 -0.76 -13.62 -4.82
CA PHE A 56 -1.53 -14.13 -5.96
C PHE A 56 -0.69 -14.94 -6.97
N HIS A 57 0.60 -14.64 -7.08
CA HIS A 57 1.52 -15.28 -8.04
C HIS A 57 2.46 -16.33 -7.41
N ILE A 58 2.36 -16.60 -6.12
CA ILE A 58 3.28 -17.45 -5.35
C ILE A 58 3.41 -18.90 -5.87
N ASN A 59 2.39 -19.42 -6.53
CA ASN A 59 2.38 -20.76 -7.11
C ASN A 59 2.72 -20.81 -8.59
N ASN A 60 2.67 -19.67 -9.28
CA ASN A 60 2.95 -19.61 -10.71
C ASN A 60 4.46 -19.52 -10.98
N ALA A 61 5.26 -19.15 -9.97
CA ALA A 61 6.69 -19.05 -10.11
C ALA A 61 7.35 -20.42 -9.94
N ASN A 62 8.14 -20.86 -10.93
CA ASN A 62 9.09 -21.99 -10.83
C ASN A 62 10.28 -21.68 -9.90
N ASN A 63 10.16 -20.65 -9.07
CA ASN A 63 11.21 -20.22 -8.17
C ASN A 63 11.37 -21.20 -7.01
N SER A 64 12.60 -21.33 -6.52
CA SER A 64 12.89 -22.08 -5.31
C SER A 64 12.09 -21.51 -4.11
N SER A 65 11.68 -22.38 -3.19
CA SER A 65 10.92 -21.92 -2.02
C SER A 65 11.72 -20.96 -1.14
N ILE A 66 13.05 -21.02 -1.14
CA ILE A 66 13.92 -20.12 -0.36
C ILE A 66 13.88 -18.70 -0.92
N TYR A 67 13.90 -18.54 -2.24
CA TYR A 67 13.83 -17.24 -2.91
C TYR A 67 12.50 -16.54 -2.64
N ASN A 68 11.39 -17.30 -2.69
CA ASN A 68 10.08 -16.76 -2.37
C ASN A 68 9.96 -16.35 -0.89
N ILE A 69 10.55 -17.11 0.04
CA ILE A 69 10.60 -16.73 1.47
C ILE A 69 11.40 -15.44 1.65
N PHE A 70 12.54 -15.31 0.97
CA PHE A 70 13.39 -14.12 1.05
C PHE A 70 12.68 -12.87 0.52
N ILE A 71 12.01 -12.96 -0.64
CA ILE A 71 11.21 -11.84 -1.16
C ILE A 71 10.07 -11.52 -0.19
N PHE A 72 9.35 -12.53 0.30
CA PHE A 72 8.24 -12.31 1.23
C PHE A 72 8.71 -11.60 2.50
N PHE A 73 9.86 -12.01 3.03
CA PHE A 73 10.50 -11.36 4.18
C PHE A 73 10.81 -9.88 3.90
N ILE A 74 11.45 -9.56 2.77
CA ILE A 74 11.74 -8.16 2.38
C ILE A 74 10.44 -7.36 2.23
N CYS A 75 9.45 -7.88 1.50
CA CYS A 75 8.18 -7.23 1.31
C CYS A 75 7.46 -6.96 2.64
N PHE A 76 7.49 -7.92 3.57
CA PHE A 76 6.86 -7.79 4.88
C PHE A 76 7.52 -6.71 5.73
N PHE A 77 8.86 -6.67 5.78
CA PHE A 77 9.59 -5.63 6.51
C PHE A 77 9.45 -4.24 5.88
N ALA A 78 9.50 -4.15 4.55
CA ALA A 78 9.24 -2.90 3.84
C ALA A 78 7.82 -2.39 4.13
N SER A 79 6.85 -3.30 4.23
CA SER A 79 5.45 -2.99 4.56
C SER A 79 5.28 -2.47 5.99
N LEU A 80 5.93 -3.11 6.97
CA LEU A 80 5.98 -2.64 8.36
C LEU A 80 6.56 -1.22 8.46
N SER A 81 7.67 -0.98 7.78
CA SER A 81 8.35 0.31 7.80
C SER A 81 7.53 1.41 7.11
N ALA A 82 6.92 1.12 5.95
CA ALA A 82 6.08 2.08 5.24
C ALA A 82 4.81 2.45 6.03
N GLY A 83 4.17 1.45 6.64
CA GLY A 83 3.09 1.67 7.58
C GLY A 83 2.05 0.56 7.59
N ARG A 84 1.35 0.45 8.72
CA ARG A 84 0.37 -0.59 9.06
C ARG A 84 -0.71 -0.85 8.00
N THR A 85 -1.05 0.14 7.18
CA THR A 85 -2.06 0.03 6.11
C THR A 85 -1.62 -0.89 4.98
N SER A 86 -0.32 -1.10 4.78
CA SER A 86 0.22 -2.05 3.79
C SER A 86 -0.29 -3.47 4.01
N PHE A 87 -0.54 -3.88 5.26
CA PHE A 87 -1.06 -5.20 5.60
C PHE A 87 -2.43 -5.52 5.02
N LEU A 88 -3.23 -4.50 4.67
CA LEU A 88 -4.51 -4.70 3.98
C LEU A 88 -4.33 -5.45 2.66
N GLY A 89 -3.23 -5.22 1.93
CA GLY A 89 -2.95 -5.94 0.69
C GLY A 89 -2.60 -7.41 0.92
N PHE A 90 -1.85 -7.73 1.96
CA PHE A 90 -1.55 -9.13 2.35
C PHE A 90 -2.82 -9.86 2.78
N PHE A 91 -3.64 -9.21 3.61
CA PHE A 91 -4.91 -9.75 4.08
C PHE A 91 -5.87 -10.02 2.92
N LEU A 92 -6.04 -9.03 2.03
CA LEU A 92 -6.92 -9.18 0.87
C LEU A 92 -6.40 -10.25 -0.10
N GLY A 93 -5.09 -10.35 -0.28
CA GLY A 93 -4.47 -11.41 -1.08
C GLY A 93 -4.81 -12.79 -0.54
N LEU A 94 -4.66 -12.99 0.77
CA LEU A 94 -4.99 -14.26 1.43
C LEU A 94 -6.49 -14.57 1.35
N LEU A 95 -7.36 -13.57 1.57
CA LEU A 95 -8.81 -13.71 1.45
C LEU A 95 -9.24 -14.08 0.02
N ILE A 96 -8.65 -13.48 -1.01
CA ILE A 96 -8.95 -13.83 -2.39
C ILE A 96 -8.41 -15.21 -2.75
N LEU A 97 -7.23 -15.62 -2.23
CA LEU A 97 -6.73 -16.97 -2.43
C LEU A 97 -7.69 -18.03 -1.88
N THR A 98 -8.24 -17.83 -0.68
CA THR A 98 -9.17 -18.77 -0.06
C THR A 98 -10.51 -18.82 -0.80
N LEU A 99 -11.07 -17.66 -1.16
CA LEU A 99 -12.36 -17.57 -1.88
C LEU A 99 -12.28 -18.08 -3.33
N TYR A 100 -11.17 -17.82 -4.03
CA TYR A 100 -10.99 -18.23 -5.43
C TYR A 100 -10.78 -19.75 -5.60
N SER A 101 -10.65 -20.50 -4.50
CA SER A 101 -10.34 -21.94 -4.51
C SER A 101 -8.95 -22.24 -5.09
N ILE A 102 -7.96 -21.40 -4.78
CA ILE A 102 -6.57 -21.83 -4.95
C ILE A 102 -6.30 -22.87 -3.86
N SER A 103 -5.78 -24.02 -4.27
CA SER A 103 -5.59 -25.22 -3.42
C SER A 103 -5.16 -24.88 -1.99
N LEU A 104 -5.74 -25.56 -0.99
CA LEU A 104 -5.38 -25.41 0.44
C LEU A 104 -3.87 -25.40 0.68
N LYS A 105 -3.11 -26.15 -0.15
CA LYS A 105 -1.64 -26.18 -0.18
C LYS A 105 -1.00 -24.79 -0.27
N THR A 106 -1.61 -23.88 -1.01
CA THR A 106 -1.13 -22.50 -1.21
C THR A 106 -1.36 -21.64 0.01
N THR A 107 -2.54 -21.75 0.62
CA THR A 107 -2.86 -21.07 1.87
C THR A 107 -1.88 -21.53 2.95
N PHE A 108 -1.64 -22.83 3.07
CA PHE A 108 -0.61 -23.37 3.97
C PHE A 108 0.81 -22.90 3.63
N LYS A 109 1.16 -22.75 2.35
CA LYS A 109 2.45 -22.19 1.93
C LYS A 109 2.61 -20.73 2.39
N VAL A 110 1.60 -19.89 2.18
CA VAL A 110 1.62 -18.48 2.63
C VAL A 110 1.68 -18.39 4.15
N LEU A 111 0.89 -19.21 4.87
CA LEU A 111 0.95 -19.30 6.33
C LEU A 111 2.34 -19.75 6.82
N LYS A 112 2.96 -20.74 6.17
CA LYS A 112 4.33 -21.15 6.44
C LYS A 112 5.31 -19.98 6.27
N TYR A 113 5.18 -19.21 5.19
CA TYR A 113 6.06 -18.05 4.96
C TYR A 113 5.85 -16.97 6.02
N LEU A 114 4.60 -16.67 6.40
CA LEU A 114 4.28 -15.77 7.51
C LEU A 114 4.92 -16.23 8.82
N ILE A 115 4.77 -17.51 9.19
CA ILE A 115 5.35 -18.06 10.42
C ILE A 115 6.88 -17.96 10.39
N ILE A 116 7.52 -18.34 9.29
CA ILE A 116 8.97 -18.24 9.15
C ILE A 116 9.42 -16.78 9.29
N THR A 117 8.74 -15.85 8.61
CA THR A 117 9.05 -14.41 8.71
C THR A 117 8.86 -13.87 10.13
N ILE A 118 7.84 -14.30 10.87
CA ILE A 118 7.63 -13.89 12.26
C ILE A 118 8.74 -14.45 13.15
N LEU A 119 9.07 -15.73 13.03
CA LEU A 119 10.13 -16.36 13.82
C LEU A 119 11.50 -15.72 13.55
N THR A 120 11.83 -15.45 12.28
CA THR A 120 13.08 -14.77 11.94
C THR A 120 13.09 -13.33 12.44
N SER A 121 11.95 -12.63 12.42
CA SER A 121 11.83 -11.28 12.98
C SER A 121 12.07 -11.25 14.50
N ILE A 122 11.50 -12.21 15.23
CA ILE A 122 11.70 -12.35 16.68
C ILE A 122 13.16 -12.65 17.00
N LEU A 123 13.78 -13.58 16.26
CA LEU A 123 15.18 -13.91 16.44
C LEU A 123 16.09 -12.68 16.20
N LEU A 124 15.84 -11.93 15.12
CA LEU A 124 16.58 -10.70 14.83
C LEU A 124 16.38 -9.64 15.92
N TYR A 125 15.16 -9.48 16.42
CA TYR A 125 14.88 -8.57 17.52
C TYR A 125 15.70 -8.92 18.77
N ILE A 126 15.72 -10.19 19.18
CA ILE A 126 16.49 -10.67 20.34
C ILE A 126 18.00 -10.45 20.14
N ILE A 127 18.52 -10.69 18.94
CA ILE A 127 19.95 -10.47 18.66
C ILE A 127 20.30 -8.99 18.74
N LEU A 128 19.49 -8.14 18.11
CA LEU A 128 19.81 -6.74 17.92
C LEU A 128 19.56 -5.87 19.16
N ILE A 129 18.62 -6.23 20.04
CA ILE A 129 18.38 -5.49 21.29
C ILE A 129 19.57 -5.60 22.26
N ASN A 130 20.37 -6.66 22.15
CA ASN A 130 21.58 -6.86 22.95
C ASN A 130 22.77 -5.99 22.48
N ILE A 131 22.62 -5.24 21.39
CA ILE A 131 23.65 -4.37 20.84
C ILE A 131 23.38 -2.93 21.31
N PRO A 132 24.21 -2.34 22.20
CA PRO A 132 23.92 -1.04 22.84
C PRO A 132 23.75 0.13 21.86
N SER A 133 24.42 0.09 20.70
CA SER A 133 24.30 1.14 19.68
C SER A 133 23.02 1.06 18.84
N ILE A 134 22.28 -0.05 18.92
CA ILE A 134 21.10 -0.34 18.08
C ILE A 134 19.83 -0.50 18.94
N SER A 135 19.96 -0.81 20.24
CA SER A 135 18.84 -1.07 21.15
C SER A 135 17.78 0.04 21.13
N GLU A 136 18.20 1.30 21.30
CA GLU A 136 17.28 2.46 21.31
C GLU A 136 16.52 2.62 19.99
N ILE A 137 17.18 2.34 18.86
CA ILE A 137 16.58 2.40 17.52
C ILE A 137 15.49 1.32 17.38
N ILE A 138 15.76 0.13 17.91
CA ILE A 138 14.85 -1.01 17.82
C ILE A 138 13.67 -0.86 18.76
N GLU A 139 13.88 -0.35 19.96
CA GLU A 139 12.80 -0.04 20.89
C GLU A 139 11.84 1.01 20.30
N LYS A 140 12.38 2.08 19.71
CA LYS A 140 11.55 3.08 19.01
C LYS A 140 10.78 2.48 17.84
N TYR A 141 11.43 1.63 17.04
CA TYR A 141 10.79 0.97 15.90
C TYR A 141 9.71 -0.03 16.34
N SER A 142 9.98 -0.86 17.35
CA SER A 142 9.04 -1.86 17.86
C SER A 142 7.84 -1.19 18.53
N ALA A 143 8.05 -0.14 19.32
CA ALA A 143 6.97 0.65 19.93
C ALA A 143 6.04 1.24 18.86
N TYR A 144 6.60 1.76 17.76
CA TYR A 144 5.80 2.24 16.64
C TYR A 144 5.06 1.12 15.89
N ALA A 145 5.74 0.02 15.56
CA ALA A 145 5.17 -1.09 14.79
C ALA A 145 4.03 -1.79 15.55
N PHE A 146 4.21 -2.02 16.85
CA PHE A 146 3.28 -2.71 17.73
C PHE A 146 2.37 -1.78 18.54
N GLN A 147 2.37 -0.48 18.25
CA GLN A 147 1.55 0.51 18.95
C GLN A 147 0.07 0.09 19.17
N PRO A 148 -0.68 -0.47 18.19
CA PRO A 148 -2.05 -0.91 18.44
C PRO A 148 -2.16 -2.02 19.49
N ILE A 149 -1.19 -2.92 19.52
CA ILE A 149 -1.14 -4.03 20.48
C ILE A 149 -0.81 -3.47 21.87
N ILE A 150 0.15 -2.54 21.94
CA ILE A 150 0.50 -1.84 23.19
C ILE A 150 -0.72 -1.09 23.72
N ASN A 151 -1.39 -0.30 22.88
CA ASN A 151 -2.60 0.43 23.26
C ASN A 151 -3.72 -0.49 23.76
N TYR A 152 -3.89 -1.65 23.12
CA TYR A 152 -4.89 -2.63 23.55
C TYR A 152 -4.55 -3.24 24.91
N LEU A 153 -3.27 -3.56 25.15
CA LEU A 153 -2.82 -4.09 26.43
C LEU A 153 -2.90 -3.06 27.57
N GLU A 154 -2.61 -1.79 27.28
CA GLU A 154 -2.58 -0.72 28.29
C GLU A 154 -3.95 -0.08 28.55
N TYR A 155 -4.73 0.17 27.50
CA TYR A 155 -5.98 0.96 27.57
C TYR A 155 -7.23 0.17 27.17
N GLY A 156 -7.08 -1.09 26.75
CA GLY A 156 -8.21 -1.93 26.32
C GLY A 156 -8.81 -1.53 24.96
N SER A 157 -8.21 -0.59 24.24
CA SER A 157 -8.69 -0.13 22.93
C SER A 157 -7.65 -0.37 21.84
N LEU A 158 -8.11 -0.87 20.68
CA LEU A 158 -7.31 -0.92 19.44
C LEU A 158 -7.26 0.45 18.75
N SER A 159 -7.78 1.50 19.39
CA SER A 159 -7.87 2.81 18.77
C SER A 159 -6.48 3.44 18.68
N VAL A 160 -6.23 4.01 17.51
CA VAL A 160 -5.00 4.74 17.22
C VAL A 160 -5.46 6.11 16.78
N THR A 161 -4.78 7.16 17.26
CA THR A 161 -5.09 8.58 16.98
C THR A 161 -5.34 8.86 15.49
N SER A 162 -4.70 8.11 14.58
CA SER A 162 -4.89 8.24 13.13
C SER A 162 -6.23 7.73 12.59
N THR A 163 -6.87 6.76 13.25
CA THR A 163 -8.15 6.19 12.80
C THR A 163 -9.32 7.07 13.24
N GLU A 164 -9.26 7.58 14.47
CA GLU A 164 -10.25 8.52 15.00
C GLU A 164 -10.23 9.85 14.22
N LYS A 165 -9.03 10.39 13.94
CA LYS A 165 -8.88 11.57 13.09
C LYS A 165 -9.43 11.36 11.68
N LEU A 166 -9.23 10.18 11.08
CA LEU A 166 -9.75 9.88 9.75
C LEU A 166 -11.27 9.93 9.70
N GLN A 167 -11.96 9.50 10.76
CA GLN A 167 -13.43 9.58 10.81
C GLN A 167 -13.91 11.04 10.84
N SER A 168 -13.22 11.91 11.59
CA SER A 168 -13.55 13.35 11.63
C SER A 168 -13.25 14.10 10.32
N MET A 169 -12.49 13.49 9.40
CA MET A 169 -12.15 14.08 8.10
C MET A 169 -13.23 13.88 7.04
N TYR A 170 -14.24 13.05 7.32
CA TYR A 170 -15.43 12.90 6.49
C TYR A 170 -16.58 13.75 7.04
N PHE A 171 -16.95 14.76 6.28
CA PHE A 171 -18.04 15.70 6.58
C PHE A 171 -18.82 16.02 5.30
N LEU A 172 -19.94 16.71 5.44
CA LEU A 172 -20.70 17.22 4.30
C LEU A 172 -20.46 18.74 4.22
N PRO A 173 -19.95 19.28 3.10
CA PRO A 173 -19.88 20.73 2.91
C PRO A 173 -21.26 21.37 3.00
N ASN A 174 -21.34 22.57 3.57
CA ASN A 174 -22.61 23.29 3.70
C ASN A 174 -23.13 23.80 2.35
N ASP A 175 -22.23 24.08 1.39
CA ASP A 175 -22.61 24.52 0.05
C ASP A 175 -22.81 23.33 -0.90
N THR A 176 -24.01 23.27 -1.48
CA THR A 176 -24.35 22.29 -2.53
C THR A 176 -23.51 22.44 -3.79
N SER A 177 -23.02 23.65 -4.10
CA SER A 177 -22.18 23.87 -5.28
C SER A 177 -20.84 23.14 -5.16
N THR A 178 -20.20 23.21 -4.00
CA THR A 178 -18.99 22.46 -3.64
C THR A 178 -19.21 20.96 -3.73
N ILE A 179 -20.38 20.45 -3.35
CA ILE A 179 -20.68 19.01 -3.43
C ILE A 179 -20.70 18.55 -4.90
N PHE A 180 -21.36 19.29 -5.80
CA PHE A 180 -21.52 18.84 -7.20
C PHE A 180 -20.32 19.14 -8.08
N PHE A 181 -19.72 20.32 -7.94
CA PHE A 181 -18.68 20.84 -8.84
C PHE A 181 -17.31 20.99 -8.18
N GLY A 182 -17.24 20.99 -6.85
CA GLY A 182 -16.01 21.25 -6.11
C GLY A 182 -15.59 22.71 -6.16
N ASP A 183 -14.63 23.06 -5.31
CA ASP A 183 -14.09 24.41 -5.18
C ASP A 183 -12.79 24.61 -5.98
N GLY A 184 -12.26 23.54 -6.59
CA GLY A 184 -10.99 23.57 -7.33
C GLY A 184 -9.76 23.87 -6.45
N LYS A 185 -9.88 23.74 -5.13
CA LYS A 185 -8.81 24.02 -4.16
C LYS A 185 -8.25 22.73 -3.57
N TYR A 186 -6.95 22.52 -3.73
CA TYR A 186 -6.25 21.33 -3.19
C TYR A 186 -5.51 21.63 -1.89
N THR A 187 -4.95 22.83 -1.80
CA THR A 187 -4.20 23.33 -0.64
C THR A 187 -4.59 24.78 -0.32
N THR A 188 -4.35 25.16 0.92
CA THR A 188 -4.38 26.54 1.44
C THR A 188 -2.97 26.90 1.93
N ALA A 189 -2.75 28.16 2.32
CA ALA A 189 -1.46 28.59 2.88
C ALA A 189 -1.02 27.71 4.07
N ASP A 190 -1.97 27.23 4.87
CA ASP A 190 -1.71 26.46 6.10
C ASP A 190 -1.76 24.92 5.92
N GLY A 191 -1.90 24.40 4.70
CA GLY A 191 -1.93 22.94 4.44
C GLY A 191 -3.03 22.47 3.49
N TYR A 192 -3.61 21.30 3.75
CA TYR A 192 -4.69 20.76 2.90
C TYR A 192 -5.97 21.58 3.03
N TYR A 193 -6.68 21.75 1.90
CA TYR A 193 -7.97 22.43 1.89
C TYR A 193 -8.94 21.73 2.85
N MET A 194 -9.51 22.49 3.79
CA MET A 194 -10.36 22.01 4.90
C MET A 194 -9.71 20.94 5.79
N SER A 195 -8.37 20.90 5.86
CA SER A 195 -7.58 20.06 6.76
C SER A 195 -7.91 18.56 6.69
N THR A 196 -8.31 18.07 5.52
CA THR A 196 -8.66 16.66 5.27
C THR A 196 -7.61 15.97 4.40
N ASP A 197 -7.14 14.80 4.84
CA ASP A 197 -6.20 13.96 4.08
C ASP A 197 -6.90 12.78 3.38
N ALA A 198 -8.21 12.61 3.60
CA ALA A 198 -9.02 11.51 3.08
C ALA A 198 -9.24 11.62 1.57
N GLY A 199 -9.00 10.54 0.82
CA GLY A 199 -8.97 10.58 -0.64
C GLY A 199 -10.30 10.95 -1.30
N TYR A 200 -11.41 10.30 -0.89
CA TYR A 200 -12.73 10.64 -1.44
C TYR A 200 -13.14 12.07 -1.13
N MET A 201 -12.86 12.53 0.10
CA MET A 201 -13.17 13.89 0.51
C MET A 201 -12.41 14.90 -0.35
N ARG A 202 -11.10 14.71 -0.55
CA ARG A 202 -10.29 15.61 -1.38
C ARG A 202 -10.76 15.65 -2.84
N PHE A 203 -11.18 14.50 -3.38
CA PHE A 203 -11.73 14.47 -4.74
C PHE A 203 -13.06 15.19 -4.83
N MET A 204 -13.94 15.02 -3.85
CA MET A 204 -15.20 15.74 -3.78
C MET A 204 -14.99 17.25 -3.62
N LEU A 205 -14.11 17.68 -2.71
CA LEU A 205 -13.84 19.11 -2.49
C LEU A 205 -13.16 19.78 -3.70
N TYR A 206 -12.32 19.05 -4.43
CA TYR A 206 -11.61 19.61 -5.58
C TYR A 206 -12.43 19.56 -6.87
N PHE A 207 -12.96 18.39 -7.23
CA PHE A 207 -13.64 18.14 -8.51
C PHE A 207 -15.18 18.12 -8.41
N GLY A 208 -15.72 18.09 -7.19
CA GLY A 208 -17.11 17.73 -6.95
C GLY A 208 -17.36 16.24 -7.17
N ILE A 209 -18.57 15.78 -6.82
CA ILE A 209 -18.99 14.41 -7.10
C ILE A 209 -18.93 14.14 -8.61
N LEU A 210 -19.39 15.08 -9.46
CA LEU A 210 -19.43 14.86 -10.90
C LEU A 210 -18.03 14.76 -11.51
N GLY A 211 -17.11 15.64 -11.13
CA GLY A 211 -15.75 15.59 -11.65
C GLY A 211 -14.94 14.42 -11.07
N SER A 212 -15.19 14.01 -9.83
CA SER A 212 -14.52 12.85 -9.20
C SER A 212 -14.87 11.51 -9.86
N LEU A 213 -16.02 11.42 -10.54
CA LEU A 213 -16.38 10.23 -11.31
C LEU A 213 -15.42 9.96 -12.47
N LEU A 214 -14.81 10.99 -13.06
CA LEU A 214 -13.90 10.82 -14.20
C LEU A 214 -12.67 9.96 -13.86
N PRO A 215 -11.87 10.25 -12.80
CA PRO A 215 -10.77 9.37 -12.41
C PRO A 215 -11.26 8.00 -11.93
N TYR A 216 -12.43 7.88 -11.30
CA TYR A 216 -12.95 6.56 -10.90
C TYR A 216 -13.32 5.70 -12.11
N PHE A 217 -14.02 6.28 -13.09
CA PHE A 217 -14.35 5.58 -14.33
C PHE A 217 -13.15 5.29 -15.19
N GLY A 218 -12.17 6.20 -15.29
CA GLY A 218 -10.92 5.94 -16.00
C GLY A 218 -10.15 4.75 -15.41
N PHE A 219 -10.10 4.66 -14.09
CA PHE A 219 -9.45 3.56 -13.37
C PHE A 219 -10.19 2.24 -13.57
N LEU A 220 -11.52 2.24 -13.37
CA LEU A 220 -12.37 1.08 -13.60
C LEU A 220 -12.30 0.61 -15.05
N TYR A 221 -12.32 1.53 -16.02
CA TYR A 221 -12.19 1.25 -17.43
C TYR A 221 -10.86 0.55 -17.72
N LEU A 222 -9.74 1.04 -17.20
CA LEU A 222 -8.43 0.39 -17.36
C LEU A 222 -8.45 -1.07 -16.86
N CYS A 223 -9.00 -1.31 -15.67
CA CYS A 223 -9.10 -2.64 -15.10
C CYS A 223 -10.03 -3.56 -15.90
N PHE A 224 -11.25 -3.12 -16.21
CA PHE A 224 -12.23 -3.92 -16.96
C PHE A 224 -11.81 -4.17 -18.40
N TYR A 225 -11.20 -3.17 -19.06
CA TYR A 225 -10.62 -3.33 -20.39
C TYR A 225 -9.56 -4.45 -20.39
N THR A 226 -8.69 -4.46 -19.39
CA THR A 226 -7.67 -5.49 -19.22
C THR A 226 -8.31 -6.87 -18.99
N ILE A 227 -9.27 -6.98 -18.08
CA ILE A 227 -10.00 -8.24 -17.81
C ILE A 227 -10.63 -8.77 -19.10
N ASN A 228 -11.34 -7.94 -19.85
CA ASN A 228 -12.06 -8.36 -21.07
C ASN A 228 -11.13 -8.76 -22.21
N ARG A 229 -9.93 -8.16 -22.28
CA ARG A 229 -8.92 -8.53 -23.28
C ARG A 229 -8.17 -9.79 -22.90
N THR A 230 -8.07 -10.15 -21.63
CA THR A 230 -7.42 -11.40 -21.19
C THR A 230 -8.30 -12.61 -21.52
N LYS A 231 -7.96 -13.36 -22.57
CA LYS A 231 -8.62 -14.62 -22.93
C LYS A 231 -8.06 -15.82 -22.15
N ILE A 232 -6.85 -15.69 -21.63
CA ILE A 232 -6.17 -16.74 -20.85
C ILE A 232 -6.59 -16.64 -19.38
N ASN A 233 -7.09 -17.75 -18.83
CA ASN A 233 -7.42 -17.89 -17.41
C ASN A 233 -8.36 -16.79 -16.90
N THR A 234 -9.47 -16.59 -17.62
CA THR A 234 -10.46 -15.51 -17.43
C THR A 234 -11.00 -15.42 -16.01
N LYS A 235 -11.18 -16.56 -15.32
CA LYS A 235 -11.59 -16.57 -13.92
C LYS A 235 -10.49 -15.97 -13.04
N LYS A 236 -9.23 -16.39 -13.23
CA LYS A 236 -8.08 -15.88 -12.46
C LYS A 236 -7.90 -14.36 -12.66
N SER A 237 -7.96 -13.87 -13.89
CA SER A 237 -7.80 -12.43 -14.16
C SER A 237 -8.92 -11.60 -13.53
N LYS A 238 -10.17 -12.07 -13.56
CA LYS A 238 -11.30 -11.42 -12.88
C LYS A 238 -11.09 -11.27 -11.38
N TRP A 239 -10.69 -12.33 -10.69
CA TRP A 239 -10.43 -12.28 -9.24
C TRP A 239 -9.22 -11.41 -8.90
N PHE A 240 -8.18 -11.43 -9.74
CA PHE A 240 -7.00 -10.59 -9.58
C PHE A 240 -7.33 -9.10 -9.66
N PHE A 241 -7.92 -8.68 -10.78
CA PHE A 241 -8.24 -7.27 -10.99
C PHE A 241 -9.40 -6.81 -10.09
N GLY A 242 -10.34 -7.69 -9.76
CA GLY A 242 -11.37 -7.41 -8.75
C GLY A 242 -10.76 -7.09 -7.37
N GLY A 243 -9.72 -7.84 -6.98
CA GLY A 243 -8.95 -7.54 -5.76
C GLY A 243 -8.21 -6.21 -5.82
N ILE A 244 -7.58 -5.88 -6.95
CA ILE A 244 -6.92 -4.58 -7.15
C ILE A 244 -7.94 -3.43 -7.05
N ILE A 245 -9.11 -3.56 -7.67
CA ILE A 245 -10.17 -2.55 -7.60
C ILE A 245 -10.60 -2.33 -6.15
N LEU A 246 -10.92 -3.41 -5.44
CA LEU A 246 -11.33 -3.35 -4.04
C LEU A 246 -10.25 -2.72 -3.15
N LEU A 247 -8.99 -3.15 -3.31
CA LEU A 247 -7.86 -2.61 -2.57
C LEU A 247 -7.65 -1.11 -2.83
N SER A 248 -7.80 -0.68 -4.09
CA SER A 248 -7.63 0.71 -4.51
C SER A 248 -8.66 1.61 -3.84
N PHE A 249 -9.93 1.21 -3.81
CA PHE A 249 -11.00 1.97 -3.16
C PHE A 249 -10.89 1.96 -1.63
N ILE A 250 -10.44 0.85 -1.03
CA ILE A 250 -10.16 0.81 0.42
C ILE A 250 -9.01 1.77 0.77
N TYR A 251 -7.94 1.78 -0.01
CA TYR A 251 -6.88 2.75 0.23
C TYR A 251 -7.31 4.19 -0.09
N HIS A 252 -8.14 4.39 -1.10
CA HIS A 252 -8.68 5.70 -1.42
C HIS A 252 -9.52 6.30 -0.29
N TYR A 253 -10.16 5.47 0.54
CA TYR A 253 -10.82 5.92 1.77
C TYR A 253 -9.84 6.59 2.75
N LYS A 254 -8.61 6.11 2.83
CA LYS A 254 -7.62 6.64 3.76
C LYS A 254 -6.77 7.77 3.19
N GLY A 255 -6.60 7.82 1.88
CA GLY A 255 -5.84 8.88 1.22
C GLY A 255 -5.86 8.74 -0.29
N GLU A 256 -5.44 9.79 -0.99
CA GLU A 256 -5.50 9.89 -2.45
C GLU A 256 -4.65 8.82 -3.19
N ILE A 257 -5.26 7.69 -3.53
CA ILE A 257 -4.60 6.65 -4.35
C ILE A 257 -4.92 6.73 -5.84
N ILE A 258 -6.19 6.73 -6.22
CA ILE A 258 -6.62 6.56 -7.61
C ILE A 258 -6.09 7.73 -8.45
N PHE A 259 -5.30 7.47 -9.50
CA PHE A 259 -4.58 8.44 -10.35
C PHE A 259 -3.53 9.34 -9.69
N PHE A 260 -3.66 9.73 -8.43
CA PHE A 260 -2.75 10.67 -7.76
C PHE A 260 -1.52 9.99 -7.17
N ASN A 261 -1.64 8.75 -6.68
CA ASN A 261 -0.46 8.01 -6.25
C ASN A 261 0.26 7.40 -7.46
N VAL A 262 1.25 8.15 -7.95
CA VAL A 262 2.05 7.81 -9.13
C VAL A 262 2.69 6.43 -9.01
N SER A 263 3.27 6.09 -7.86
CA SER A 263 3.93 4.79 -7.64
C SER A 263 2.93 3.63 -7.69
N TYR A 264 1.76 3.80 -7.08
CA TYR A 264 0.71 2.78 -7.06
C TYR A 264 0.14 2.55 -8.47
N MET A 265 -0.13 3.63 -9.20
CA MET A 265 -0.65 3.58 -10.55
C MET A 265 0.36 3.01 -11.55
N LYS A 266 1.66 3.29 -11.40
CA LYS A 266 2.73 2.67 -12.20
C LYS A 266 2.72 1.15 -12.11
N VAL A 267 2.58 0.60 -10.90
CA VAL A 267 2.52 -0.87 -10.70
C VAL A 267 1.30 -1.45 -11.41
N ILE A 268 0.12 -0.84 -11.25
CA ILE A 268 -1.11 -1.28 -11.92
C ILE A 268 -0.96 -1.22 -13.44
N PHE A 269 -0.42 -0.13 -13.96
CA PHE A 269 -0.23 0.06 -15.40
C PHE A 269 0.69 -1.01 -16.00
N ILE A 270 1.84 -1.28 -15.36
CA ILE A 270 2.77 -2.33 -15.77
C ILE A 270 2.06 -3.70 -15.80
N TYR A 271 1.28 -4.03 -14.76
CA TYR A 271 0.53 -5.28 -14.71
C TYR A 271 -0.56 -5.35 -15.79
N CYS A 272 -1.28 -4.25 -16.05
CA CYS A 272 -2.27 -4.21 -17.13
C CYS A 272 -1.61 -4.47 -18.49
N MET A 273 -0.48 -3.81 -18.77
CA MET A 273 0.27 -4.01 -20.00
C MET A 273 0.80 -5.44 -20.14
N TYR A 274 1.36 -6.01 -19.06
CA TYR A 274 1.83 -7.40 -19.02
C TYR A 274 0.73 -8.39 -19.44
N TYR A 275 -0.47 -8.26 -18.85
CA TYR A 275 -1.60 -9.15 -19.15
C TYR A 275 -2.11 -8.97 -20.60
N ILE A 276 -2.12 -7.75 -21.13
CA ILE A 276 -2.52 -7.47 -22.51
C ILE A 276 -1.48 -8.05 -23.50
N LEU A 277 -0.19 -7.85 -23.25
CA LEU A 277 0.89 -8.29 -24.13
C LEU A 277 1.02 -9.81 -24.20
N ILE A 278 0.98 -10.49 -23.05
CA ILE A 278 1.02 -11.97 -23.02
C ILE A 278 -0.16 -12.58 -23.75
N ASN A 279 -1.33 -11.97 -23.63
CA ASN A 279 -2.50 -12.44 -24.34
C ASN A 279 -2.33 -12.32 -25.86
N LYS A 280 -1.71 -11.24 -26.35
CA LYS A 280 -1.38 -11.09 -27.78
C LYS A 280 -0.42 -12.18 -28.24
N LEU A 281 0.70 -12.37 -27.55
CA LEU A 281 1.74 -13.34 -27.92
C LEU A 281 1.21 -14.78 -28.00
N LYS A 282 0.42 -15.19 -27.00
CA LYS A 282 -0.15 -16.54 -26.97
C LYS A 282 -1.30 -16.73 -27.96
N SER A 283 -2.03 -15.67 -28.30
CA SER A 283 -3.05 -15.74 -29.36
C SER A 283 -2.44 -15.88 -30.75
N SER A 284 -1.25 -15.32 -31.00
CA SER A 284 -0.53 -15.52 -32.26
C SER A 284 0.05 -16.93 -32.39
N GLU A 285 0.52 -17.54 -31.29
CA GLU A 285 1.01 -18.93 -31.31
C GLU A 285 -0.10 -19.93 -31.67
N ILE A 286 -1.31 -19.76 -31.12
CA ILE A 286 -2.46 -20.64 -31.40
C ILE A 286 -2.96 -20.53 -32.85
N ASN A 287 -2.80 -19.37 -33.48
CA ASN A 287 -3.25 -19.16 -34.87
C ASN A 287 -2.23 -19.69 -35.91
N HIS A 288 -1.01 -20.06 -35.48
CA HIS A 288 0.04 -20.60 -36.34
C HIS A 288 0.31 -22.10 -36.12
N SER A 289 -0.41 -22.75 -35.19
CA SER A 289 -0.41 -24.20 -34.95
C SER A 289 -1.65 -24.85 -35.53
#